data_AF-A0A3D1WGB4-F1
#
_entry.id   AF-A0A3D1WGB4-F1
#
_cell.length_a   1.000
_cell.length_b   1.000
_cell.length_c   1.000
_cell.angle_alpha   90.00
_cell.angle_beta   90.00
_cell.angle_gamma   90.00
#
_symmetry.space_group_name_H-M   'P 1'
#
loop_
_entity.id
_entity.type
_entity.pdbx_description
1 polymer ?
#
loop_
_entity_poly.entity_id
_entity_poly.type
_entity_poly.pdbx_seq_one_letter_code
_entity_poly.pdbx_strand_id
1 'polypeptide(L)'
;MFKTYQKTRVIDIQSGKTYFVYRNGGHNHADVEPIDVQNTEIFKSLYNGTWSWARRPVWVELGEGNFVAASINGYPHGKGYISENGMDGHTCIHFLLSKTHGTKRVDETHQEAVAAAYSRRNEISKYIAT
;
A
#
# COMPACT_ATOMS: atom_id res chain seq x y z
N MET A 1 3.57 0.56 -12.37
CA MET A 1 3.30 1.51 -11.27
C MET A 1 2.22 2.48 -11.69
N PHE A 2 1.46 3.04 -10.75
CA PHE A 2 0.37 3.99 -11.01
C PHE A 2 0.84 5.45 -11.00
N LYS A 3 -0.02 6.39 -11.42
CA LYS A 3 0.35 7.80 -11.58
C LYS A 3 0.69 8.44 -10.23
N THR A 4 1.66 9.35 -10.22
CA THR A 4 1.98 10.17 -9.04
C THR A 4 0.84 11.15 -8.75
N TYR A 5 0.63 11.48 -7.47
CA TYR A 5 -0.38 12.44 -7.00
C TYR A 5 -1.84 12.12 -7.40
N GLN A 6 -2.12 10.88 -7.81
CA GLN A 6 -3.47 10.40 -8.03
C GLN A 6 -4.01 9.77 -6.73
N LYS A 7 -5.18 10.22 -6.27
CA LYS A 7 -5.86 9.62 -5.11
C LYS A 7 -6.13 8.15 -5.43
N THR A 8 -5.46 7.26 -4.69
CA THR A 8 -5.46 5.83 -4.97
C THR A 8 -6.01 5.08 -3.77
N ARG A 9 -7.04 4.27 -4.00
CA ARG A 9 -7.65 3.43 -2.95
C ARG A 9 -6.78 2.21 -2.70
N VAL A 10 -6.55 1.91 -1.42
CA VAL A 10 -5.84 0.73 -0.94
C VAL A 10 -6.73 0.00 0.05
N ILE A 11 -6.83 -1.32 -0.12
CA ILE A 11 -7.65 -2.19 0.72
C ILE A 11 -6.72 -3.21 1.38
N ASP A 12 -6.69 -3.23 2.71
CA ASP A 12 -5.98 -4.25 3.47
C ASP A 12 -6.83 -5.52 3.58
N ILE A 13 -6.30 -6.62 3.07
CA ILE A 13 -7.06 -7.86 2.88
C ILE A 13 -7.30 -8.59 4.20
N GLN A 14 -6.43 -8.38 5.19
CA GLN A 14 -6.55 -9.02 6.49
C GLN A 14 -7.60 -8.34 7.38
N SER A 15 -7.63 -7.01 7.42
CA SER A 15 -8.58 -6.23 8.25
C SER A 15 -9.86 -5.83 7.51
N GLY A 16 -9.84 -5.86 6.17
CA GLY A 16 -10.91 -5.35 5.33
C GLY A 16 -11.03 -3.82 5.30
N LYS A 17 -10.11 -3.09 5.95
CA LYS A 17 -10.11 -1.63 6.00
C LYS A 17 -9.62 -1.03 4.69
N THR A 18 -10.22 0.11 4.35
CA THR A 18 -9.91 0.90 3.16
C THR A 18 -9.34 2.25 3.56
N TYR A 19 -8.28 2.67 2.88
CA TYR A 19 -7.68 4.00 3.02
C TYR A 19 -7.17 4.47 1.66
N PHE A 20 -6.79 5.74 1.58
CA PHE A 20 -6.34 6.39 0.36
C PHE A 20 -4.92 6.91 0.53
N VAL A 21 -4.15 6.79 -0.54
CA VAL A 21 -2.76 7.26 -0.62
C VAL A 21 -2.52 8.09 -1.87
N TYR A 22 -1.48 8.90 -1.84
CA TYR A 22 -0.80 9.41 -3.03
C TYR A 22 0.52 8.68 -3.22
N ARG A 23 0.87 8.38 -4.47
CA ARG A 23 2.25 8.01 -4.83
C ARG A 23 3.06 9.27 -5.07
N ASN A 24 4.13 9.42 -4.30
CA ASN A 24 5.01 10.59 -4.37
C ASN A 24 6.36 10.26 -5.02
N GLY A 25 6.68 8.97 -5.16
CA GLY A 25 7.94 8.53 -5.74
C GLY A 25 8.00 7.04 -6.06
N GLY A 26 9.21 6.53 -6.03
CA GLY A 26 9.53 5.13 -6.29
C GLY A 26 9.77 4.82 -7.77
N HIS A 27 10.76 3.94 -8.00
CA HIS A 27 11.14 3.42 -9.32
C HIS A 27 10.91 1.90 -9.41
N ASN A 28 11.34 1.18 -8.37
CA ASN A 28 11.20 -0.28 -8.30
C ASN A 28 9.91 -0.74 -7.61
N HIS A 29 9.26 0.15 -6.87
CA HIS A 29 8.01 0.00 -6.12
C HIS A 29 7.40 1.41 -5.97
N ALA A 30 6.18 1.51 -5.43
CA ALA A 30 5.53 2.80 -5.23
C ALA A 30 5.82 3.33 -3.83
N ASP A 31 6.45 4.51 -3.75
CA ASP A 31 6.59 5.26 -2.50
C ASP A 31 5.30 6.06 -2.28
N VAL A 32 4.58 5.75 -1.22
CA VAL A 32 3.24 6.26 -0.97
C VAL A 32 3.09 6.87 0.42
N GLU A 33 2.19 7.85 0.51
CA GLU A 33 1.79 8.50 1.75
C GLU A 33 0.26 8.52 1.85
N PRO A 34 -0.33 8.26 3.03
CA PRO A 34 -1.74 8.53 3.25
C PRO A 34 -2.08 9.99 2.92
N ILE A 35 -3.25 10.20 2.33
CA ILE A 35 -3.63 11.53 1.80
C ILE A 35 -3.91 12.58 2.90
N ASP A 36 -4.20 12.15 4.13
CA ASP A 36 -4.52 12.98 5.29
C ASP A 36 -4.35 12.20 6.61
N VAL A 37 -4.57 12.86 7.75
CA VAL A 37 -4.47 12.28 9.10
C VAL A 37 -5.42 11.10 9.30
N GLN A 38 -6.65 11.18 8.79
CA GLN A 38 -7.65 10.12 8.97
C GLN A 38 -7.20 8.83 8.27
N ASN A 39 -6.66 8.95 7.06
CA ASN A 39 -6.11 7.83 6.32
C ASN A 39 -4.84 7.27 6.99
N THR A 40 -4.02 8.13 7.62
CA THR A 40 -2.89 7.69 8.44
C THR A 40 -3.34 6.90 9.67
N GLU A 41 -4.40 7.32 10.35
CA GLU A 41 -4.96 6.60 11.50
C GLU A 41 -5.48 5.21 11.09
N ILE A 42 -6.20 5.13 9.97
CA ILE A 42 -6.65 3.85 9.40
C ILE A 42 -5.43 2.97 9.08
N PHE A 43 -4.43 3.53 8.39
CA PHE A 43 -3.22 2.81 8.00
C PHE A 43 -2.44 2.30 9.22
N LYS A 44 -2.23 3.13 10.23
CA LYS A 44 -1.54 2.76 11.48
C LYS A 44 -2.32 1.72 12.28
N SER A 45 -3.65 1.74 12.20
CA SER A 45 -4.50 0.74 12.83
C SER A 45 -4.35 -0.67 12.22
N LEU A 46 -3.85 -0.79 10.98
CA LEU A 46 -3.49 -2.09 10.38
C LEU A 46 -2.35 -2.79 11.14
N TYR A 47 -1.57 -2.01 11.88
CA TYR A 47 -0.39 -2.43 12.63
C TYR A 47 -0.58 -2.19 14.13
N ASN A 48 -1.82 -2.31 14.61
CA ASN A 48 -2.18 -2.18 16.03
C ASN A 48 -1.73 -0.85 16.66
N GLY A 49 -1.74 0.24 15.88
CA GLY A 49 -1.33 1.56 16.35
C GLY A 49 0.18 1.79 16.40
N THR A 50 0.99 0.87 15.87
CA THR A 50 2.46 0.94 15.85
C THR A 50 3.01 0.92 14.43
N TRP A 51 4.20 1.48 14.21
CA TRP A 51 4.88 1.36 12.91
C TRP A 51 5.60 0.02 12.83
N SER A 52 5.51 -0.65 11.68
CA SER A 52 6.04 -2.00 11.53
C SER A 52 6.44 -2.32 10.10
N TRP A 53 7.56 -3.02 9.94
CA TRP A 53 7.98 -3.55 8.65
C TRP A 53 7.21 -4.83 8.25
N ALA A 54 6.24 -5.29 9.03
CA ALA A 54 5.44 -6.46 8.66
C ALA A 54 4.78 -6.25 7.28
N ARG A 55 4.85 -7.28 6.41
CA ARG A 55 4.28 -7.22 5.07
C ARG A 55 2.80 -7.59 5.16
N ARG A 56 1.95 -6.76 4.59
CA ARG A 56 0.50 -7.01 4.53
C ARG A 56 0.05 -7.17 3.09
N PRO A 57 -0.85 -8.13 2.79
CA PRO A 57 -1.45 -8.29 1.49
C PRO A 57 -2.51 -7.21 1.27
N VAL A 58 -2.42 -6.48 0.16
CA VAL A 58 -3.33 -5.39 -0.16
C VAL A 58 -3.83 -5.48 -1.61
N TRP A 59 -4.99 -4.90 -1.88
CA TRP A 59 -5.40 -4.53 -3.24
C TRP A 59 -5.26 -3.03 -3.44
N VAL A 60 -4.78 -2.64 -4.62
CA VAL A 60 -4.61 -1.24 -5.01
C VAL A 60 -5.46 -0.97 -6.23
N GLU A 61 -6.31 0.04 -6.16
CA GLU A 61 -7.22 0.41 -7.26
C GLU A 61 -6.51 1.22 -8.33
N LEU A 62 -6.28 0.61 -9.49
CA LEU A 62 -5.65 1.20 -10.67
C LEU A 62 -6.68 1.47 -11.76
N GLY A 63 -7.45 2.54 -11.57
CA GLY A 63 -8.63 2.84 -12.39
C GLY A 63 -9.89 2.28 -11.75
N GLU A 64 -11.03 2.85 -12.12
CA GLU A 64 -12.33 2.53 -11.51
C GLU A 64 -12.63 1.04 -11.55
N GLY A 65 -12.82 0.43 -10.37
CA GLY A 65 -13.15 -0.98 -10.21
C GLY A 65 -12.01 -1.97 -10.55
N ASN A 66 -10.84 -1.47 -10.98
CA ASN A 66 -9.72 -2.31 -11.39
C ASN A 66 -8.70 -2.43 -10.26
N PHE A 67 -8.64 -3.60 -9.62
CA PHE A 67 -7.78 -3.85 -8.48
C PHE A 67 -6.60 -4.74 -8.82
N VAL A 68 -5.42 -4.36 -8.35
CA VAL A 68 -4.17 -5.11 -8.52
C VAL A 68 -3.69 -5.62 -7.17
N ALA A 69 -3.28 -6.90 -7.14
CA ALA A 69 -2.66 -7.53 -5.98
C ALA A 69 -1.28 -6.92 -5.70
N ALA A 70 -1.06 -6.56 -4.44
CA ALA A 70 0.12 -5.86 -3.98
C ALA A 70 0.44 -6.22 -2.52
N SER A 71 1.55 -5.70 -2.03
CA SER A 71 1.95 -5.80 -0.63
C SER A 71 2.41 -4.43 -0.12
N ILE A 72 2.13 -4.12 1.13
CA ILE A 72 2.60 -2.90 1.79
C ILE A 72 3.29 -3.22 3.11
N ASN A 73 4.24 -2.38 3.52
CA ASN A 73 4.77 -2.34 4.89
C ASN A 73 4.25 -1.10 5.64
N GLY A 74 4.32 -1.09 6.95
CA GLY A 74 3.76 -0.05 7.81
C GLY A 74 4.77 0.87 8.46
N TYR A 75 6.03 0.87 8.05
CA TYR A 75 7.05 1.68 8.69
C TYR A 75 7.41 2.88 7.81
N PRO A 76 7.05 4.12 8.21
CA PRO A 76 7.42 5.31 7.47
C PRO A 76 8.94 5.47 7.40
N HIS A 77 9.46 5.78 6.22
CA HIS A 77 10.89 5.97 6.00
C HIS A 77 11.15 6.91 4.82
N GLY A 78 12.42 7.31 4.67
CA GLY A 78 12.82 8.23 3.63
C GLY A 78 12.16 9.60 3.79
N LYS A 79 12.03 10.33 2.68
CA LYS A 79 11.44 11.67 2.65
C LYS A 79 9.92 11.59 2.46
N GLY A 80 9.17 12.37 3.24
CA GLY A 80 7.74 12.64 3.05
C GLY A 80 7.51 13.92 2.23
N TYR A 81 6.36 13.99 1.56
CA TYR A 81 5.99 15.08 0.65
C TYR A 81 4.63 15.69 0.98
N ILE A 82 3.82 15.07 1.83
CA ILE A 82 2.55 15.61 2.30
C ILE A 82 2.75 16.15 3.71
N SER A 83 2.69 17.47 3.86
CA SER A 83 2.65 18.09 5.18
C SER A 83 1.33 17.74 5.88
N GLU A 84 1.39 17.53 7.19
CA GLU A 84 0.20 17.39 8.05
C GLU A 84 -0.67 16.14 7.85
N ASN A 85 -0.18 15.09 7.18
CA ASN A 85 -0.90 13.80 7.15
C ASN A 85 -0.66 12.95 8.42
N GLY A 86 0.16 13.39 9.38
CA GLY A 86 0.45 12.65 10.61
C GLY A 86 1.42 11.47 10.45
N MET A 87 2.08 11.33 9.30
CA MET A 87 3.09 10.31 9.02
C MET A 87 4.41 10.97 8.59
N ASP A 88 5.52 10.59 9.20
CA ASP A 88 6.85 11.15 8.86
C ASP A 88 7.59 10.23 7.87
N GLY A 89 7.56 10.60 6.59
CA GLY A 89 8.16 9.81 5.50
C GLY A 89 7.12 9.19 4.58
N HIS A 90 7.51 8.16 3.84
CA HIS A 90 6.62 7.36 2.99
C HIS A 90 6.69 5.88 3.38
N THR A 91 5.78 5.07 2.83
CA THR A 91 5.85 3.61 2.86
C THR A 91 5.89 3.05 1.46
N CYS A 92 6.20 1.76 1.31
CA CYS A 92 6.39 1.14 0.00
C CYS A 92 5.28 0.14 -0.30
N ILE A 93 4.59 0.36 -1.42
CA ILE A 93 3.73 -0.65 -2.04
C ILE A 93 4.55 -1.41 -3.10
N HIS A 94 4.69 -2.71 -2.87
CA HIS A 94 5.33 -3.67 -3.76
C HIS A 94 4.30 -4.41 -4.60
N PHE A 95 4.65 -4.65 -5.86
CA PHE A 95 3.86 -5.42 -6.81
C PHE A 95 4.60 -6.73 -7.16
N LEU A 96 3.98 -7.57 -7.98
CA LEU A 96 4.61 -8.78 -8.49
C LEU A 96 5.98 -8.47 -9.13
N LEU A 97 7.02 -9.19 -8.68
CA LEU A 97 8.42 -9.05 -9.08
C LEU A 97 9.06 -7.67 -8.88
N SER A 98 8.40 -6.79 -8.11
CA SER A 98 8.94 -5.48 -7.79
C SER A 98 10.15 -5.61 -6.86
N LYS A 99 11.09 -4.67 -6.96
CA LYS A 99 12.37 -4.73 -6.23
C LYS A 99 12.39 -3.75 -5.05
N THR A 100 13.18 -4.06 -4.04
CA THR A 100 13.52 -3.11 -2.98
C THR A 100 14.35 -1.94 -3.53
N HIS A 101 14.41 -0.83 -2.79
CA HIS A 101 15.17 0.34 -3.20
C HIS A 101 16.68 0.08 -3.10
N GLY A 102 17.17 -0.20 -1.89
CA GLY A 102 18.61 -0.32 -1.60
C GLY A 102 19.25 -1.57 -2.20
N THR A 103 18.70 -2.76 -1.90
CA THR A 103 19.31 -4.04 -2.34
C THR A 103 18.94 -4.43 -3.77
N LYS A 104 17.94 -3.78 -4.38
CA LYS A 104 17.43 -4.09 -5.72
C LYS A 104 17.02 -5.56 -5.90
N ARG A 105 16.64 -6.22 -4.80
CA ARG A 105 16.20 -7.61 -4.78
C ARG A 105 14.68 -7.70 -4.79
N VAL A 106 14.17 -8.81 -5.31
CA VAL A 106 12.78 -9.21 -5.08
C VAL A 106 12.69 -9.71 -3.63
N ASP A 107 11.87 -9.05 -2.82
CA ASP A 107 11.68 -9.41 -1.40
C ASP A 107 10.63 -10.52 -1.31
N GLU A 108 11.03 -11.68 -0.79
CA GLU A 108 10.21 -12.90 -0.73
C GLU A 108 8.93 -12.68 0.09
N THR A 109 9.03 -12.08 1.28
CA THR A 109 7.87 -11.73 2.11
C THR A 109 6.87 -10.80 1.42
N HIS A 110 7.34 -9.85 0.62
CA HIS A 110 6.46 -9.02 -0.21
C HIS A 110 5.79 -9.86 -1.30
N GLN A 111 6.51 -10.80 -1.93
CA GLN A 111 5.93 -11.67 -2.96
C GLN A 111 4.91 -12.65 -2.38
N GLU A 112 5.13 -13.19 -1.17
CA GLU A 112 4.15 -14.01 -0.46
C GLU A 112 2.86 -13.22 -0.19
N ALA A 113 2.98 -11.97 0.25
CA ALA A 113 1.82 -11.10 0.46
C ALA A 113 1.11 -10.74 -0.86
N VAL A 114 1.85 -10.51 -1.96
CA VAL A 114 1.26 -10.32 -3.29
C VAL A 114 0.50 -11.59 -3.71
N ALA A 115 1.06 -12.77 -3.51
CA ALA A 115 0.42 -14.05 -3.83
C ALA A 115 -0.85 -14.28 -2.99
N ALA A 116 -0.81 -13.96 -1.69
CA ALA A 116 -1.97 -14.00 -0.81
C ALA A 116 -3.06 -13.01 -1.24
N ALA A 117 -2.67 -11.82 -1.71
CA ALA A 117 -3.61 -10.85 -2.26
C ALA A 117 -4.27 -11.35 -3.55
N TYR A 118 -3.50 -11.99 -4.42
CA TYR A 118 -4.00 -12.57 -5.66
C TYR A 118 -4.92 -13.77 -5.42
N SER A 119 -4.58 -14.66 -4.48
CA SER A 119 -5.41 -15.84 -4.19
C SER A 119 -6.82 -15.45 -3.70
N ARG A 120 -6.92 -14.33 -2.99
CA ARG A 120 -8.18 -13.79 -2.44
C ARG A 120 -8.93 -12.83 -3.39
N ARG A 121 -8.50 -12.67 -4.65
CA ARG A 121 -9.06 -11.72 -5.63
C ARG A 121 -10.59 -11.78 -5.81
N ASN A 122 -11.22 -12.94 -5.58
CA ASN A 122 -12.68 -13.08 -5.70
C ASN A 122 -13.44 -12.28 -4.63
N GLU A 123 -12.79 -11.92 -3.52
CA GLU A 123 -13.38 -11.11 -2.46
C GLU A 123 -13.46 -9.62 -2.79
N ILE A 124 -12.78 -9.17 -3.85
CA ILE A 124 -12.78 -7.77 -4.31
C ILE A 124 -14.21 -7.29 -4.64
N SER A 125 -15.09 -8.20 -5.06
CA SER A 125 -16.51 -7.91 -5.34
C SER A 125 -17.24 -7.23 -4.18
N LYS A 126 -16.81 -7.47 -2.93
CA LYS A 126 -17.34 -6.80 -1.72
C LYS A 126 -17.05 -5.30 -1.67
N TYR A 127 -16.09 -4.82 -2.47
CA TYR A 127 -15.54 -3.47 -2.43
C TYR A 127 -15.76 -2.66 -3.72
N ILE A 128 -16.20 -3.32 -4.79
CA ILE A 128 -16.47 -2.66 -6.07
C ILE A 128 -17.83 -1.94 -6.05
N ALA A 129 -18.79 -2.41 -5.26
CA ALA A 129 -20.20 -1.99 -5.29
C ALA A 129 -20.83 -2.12 -6.70
N THR A 130 -22.00 -2.77 -6.73
CA THR A 130 -22.89 -2.89 -7.90
C THR A 130 -23.54 -1.57 -8.27
#